data_AF-A0A5P9P5G0-F1
#
_entry.id   AF-A0A5P9P5G0-F1
#
_cell.length_a   1.000
_cell.length_b   1.000
_cell.length_c   1.000
_cell.angle_alpha   90.00
_cell.angle_beta   90.00
_cell.angle_gamma   90.00
#
_symmetry.space_group_name_H-M   'P 1'
#
loop_
_entity.id
_entity.type
_entity.pdbx_description
1 polymer ?
#
loop_
_entity_poly.entity_id
_entity_poly.type
_entity_poly.pdbx_seq_one_letter_code
_entity_poly.pdbx_strand_id
1 'polypeptide(L)'
;MRQSGTWMTIWDDRILEIIRDEDAGRVGDLTERDAIRISPSSVSRRCKKLAEHGLLTPLGNGVYTISDRGEAYLDEEYDAENEVYLNGNGANNGPTASQTSES
;
A
#
# COMPACT_ATOMS: atom_id res chain seq x y z
N MET A 1 -12.90 -4.16 3.50
CA MET A 1 -11.94 -5.16 2.96
C MET A 1 -10.93 -4.42 2.13
N ARG A 2 -9.63 -4.65 2.37
CA ARG A 2 -8.52 -4.10 1.57
C ARG A 2 -8.75 -4.31 0.07
N GLN A 3 -8.52 -3.27 -0.71
CA GLN A 3 -8.65 -3.29 -2.17
C GLN A 3 -7.30 -3.64 -2.80
N SER A 4 -6.95 -4.93 -2.78
CA SER A 4 -5.67 -5.44 -3.30
C SER A 4 -5.60 -5.40 -4.82
N GLY A 5 -4.43 -5.02 -5.34
CA GLY A 5 -4.15 -5.09 -6.78
C GLY A 5 -4.01 -6.53 -7.27
N THR A 6 -4.35 -6.76 -8.55
CA THR A 6 -4.14 -8.03 -9.25
C THR A 6 -2.66 -8.44 -9.33
N TRP A 7 -1.76 -7.47 -9.16
CA TRP A 7 -0.31 -7.64 -9.10
C TRP A 7 0.22 -8.03 -7.70
N MET A 8 -0.64 -7.99 -6.68
CA MET A 8 -0.31 -8.33 -5.31
C MET A 8 -0.39 -9.84 -5.04
N THR A 9 0.26 -10.25 -3.97
CA THR A 9 0.28 -11.60 -3.43
C THR A 9 0.03 -11.51 -1.93
N ILE A 10 -0.30 -12.63 -1.30
CA ILE A 10 -0.48 -12.69 0.17
C ILE A 10 0.74 -12.19 0.97
N TRP A 11 1.94 -12.25 0.38
CA TRP A 11 3.16 -11.80 1.05
C TRP A 11 3.29 -10.28 1.09
N ASP A 12 2.62 -9.56 0.21
CA ASP A 12 2.69 -8.09 0.19
C ASP A 12 1.98 -7.49 1.38
N ASP A 13 0.79 -8.01 1.72
CA ASP A 13 0.08 -7.66 2.95
C ASP A 13 0.96 -7.91 4.17
N ARG A 14 1.60 -9.09 4.26
CA ARG A 14 2.47 -9.42 5.39
C ARG A 14 3.69 -8.51 5.48
N ILE A 15 4.31 -8.19 4.35
CA ILE A 15 5.44 -7.26 4.31
C ILE A 15 5.00 -5.86 4.76
N LEU A 16 3.87 -5.36 4.28
CA LEU A 16 3.34 -4.05 4.66
C LEU A 16 2.99 -4.00 6.16
N GLU A 17 2.31 -5.02 6.68
CA GLU A 17 1.96 -5.14 8.10
C GLU A 17 3.20 -5.14 9.00
N ILE A 18 4.22 -5.93 8.66
CA ILE A 18 5.46 -5.99 9.44
C ILE A 18 6.20 -4.64 9.41
N ILE A 19 6.29 -4.01 8.24
CA ILE A 19 6.98 -2.71 8.11
C ILE A 19 6.22 -1.61 8.86
N ARG A 20 4.89 -1.64 8.87
CA ARG A 20 4.05 -0.72 9.67
C ARG A 20 4.35 -0.85 11.16
N ASP A 21 4.35 -2.08 11.68
CA ASP A 21 4.55 -2.34 13.11
C ASP A 21 5.97 -1.96 13.59
N GLU A 22 6.95 -1.92 12.68
CA GLU A 22 8.37 -1.70 13.00
C GLU A 22 8.90 -0.34 12.55
N ASP A 23 8.05 0.53 11.97
CA ASP A 23 8.36 1.79 11.27
C ASP A 23 9.30 1.66 10.04
N ALA A 24 10.23 0.70 10.05
CA ALA A 24 11.13 0.40 8.95
C ALA A 24 11.50 -1.09 8.93
N GLY A 25 11.48 -1.70 7.75
CA GLY A 25 11.89 -3.09 7.54
C GLY A 25 13.11 -3.21 6.63
N ARG A 26 14.14 -3.90 7.12
CA ARG A 26 15.24 -4.38 6.30
C ARG A 26 14.85 -5.72 5.66
N VAL A 27 15.14 -5.90 4.37
CA VAL A 27 14.83 -7.14 3.63
C VAL A 27 15.36 -8.41 4.33
N GLY A 28 16.53 -8.34 4.97
CA GLY A 28 17.08 -9.47 5.74
C GLY A 28 16.14 -9.86 6.89
N ASP A 29 15.80 -8.89 7.73
CA ASP A 29 14.99 -9.09 8.94
C ASP A 29 13.56 -9.56 8.60
N LEU A 30 13.03 -9.13 7.45
CA LEU A 30 11.73 -9.62 6.93
C LEU A 30 11.75 -11.12 6.63
N THR A 31 12.88 -11.66 6.18
CA THR A 31 12.98 -13.09 5.81
C THR A 31 13.07 -14.02 7.00
N GLU A 32 13.37 -13.47 8.17
CA GLU A 32 13.47 -14.21 9.44
C GLU A 32 12.12 -14.28 10.17
N ARG A 33 11.11 -13.54 9.70
CA ARG A 33 9.76 -13.54 10.30
C ARG A 33 9.01 -14.82 9.93
N ASP A 34 8.44 -15.49 10.93
CA ASP A 34 7.59 -16.69 10.75
C ASP A 34 6.40 -16.47 9.79
N ALA A 35 5.95 -15.22 9.69
CA ALA A 35 4.89 -14.77 8.81
C ALA A 35 5.31 -14.66 7.34
N ILE A 36 6.59 -14.86 6.99
CA ILE A 36 7.13 -14.78 5.64
C ILE A 36 7.76 -16.14 5.27
N ARG A 37 7.18 -16.84 4.28
CA ARG A 37 7.65 -18.18 3.85
C ARG A 37 8.14 -18.22 2.41
N ILE A 38 8.78 -17.13 1.97
CA ILE A 38 9.37 -17.01 0.64
C ILE A 38 10.86 -16.68 0.73
N SER A 39 11.59 -16.97 -0.35
CA SER A 39 13.04 -16.73 -0.39
C SER A 39 13.38 -15.24 -0.20
N PRO A 40 14.59 -14.91 0.32
CA PRO A 40 15.07 -13.54 0.39
C PRO A 40 15.03 -12.79 -0.95
N SER A 41 15.34 -13.50 -2.05
CA SER A 41 15.25 -12.92 -3.39
C SER A 41 13.81 -12.56 -3.78
N SER A 42 12.83 -13.32 -3.29
CA SER A 42 11.41 -13.06 -3.51
C SER A 42 10.93 -11.88 -2.67
N VAL A 43 11.32 -11.81 -1.38
CA VAL A 43 11.03 -10.67 -0.50
C VAL A 43 11.58 -9.38 -1.09
N SER A 44 12.84 -9.39 -1.56
CA SER A 44 13.46 -8.25 -2.23
C SER A 44 12.67 -7.79 -3.46
N ARG A 45 12.23 -8.72 -4.32
CA ARG A 45 11.39 -8.40 -5.49
C ARG A 45 10.03 -7.82 -5.07
N ARG A 46 9.40 -8.35 -4.02
CA ARG A 46 8.11 -7.84 -3.53
C ARG A 46 8.25 -6.45 -2.91
N CYS A 47 9.25 -6.19 -2.07
CA CYS A 47 9.52 -4.85 -1.53
C CYS A 47 9.75 -3.82 -2.63
N LYS A 48 10.52 -4.20 -3.68
CA LYS A 48 10.71 -3.34 -4.84
C LYS A 48 9.39 -3.08 -5.58
N LYS A 49 8.56 -4.11 -5.78
CA LYS A 49 7.26 -3.97 -6.45
C LYS A 49 6.31 -3.07 -5.66
N LEU A 50 6.23 -3.24 -4.34
CA LEU A 50 5.45 -2.37 -3.46
C LEU A 50 5.92 -0.92 -3.52
N ALA A 51 7.24 -0.69 -3.59
CA ALA A 51 7.79 0.64 -3.77
C ALA A 51 7.50 1.24 -5.16
N GLU A 52 7.49 0.44 -6.21
CA GLU A 52 7.08 0.87 -7.56
C GLU A 52 5.62 1.35 -7.60
N HIS A 53 4.74 0.72 -6.81
CA HIS A 53 3.34 1.14 -6.63
C HIS A 53 3.15 2.18 -5.50
N GLY A 54 4.24 2.67 -4.92
CA GLY A 54 4.22 3.73 -3.92
C GLY A 54 3.65 3.33 -2.56
N LEU A 55 3.51 2.03 -2.25
CA LEU A 55 3.07 1.53 -0.93
C LEU A 55 4.23 1.44 0.07
N LEU A 56 5.47 1.37 -0.42
CA LEU A 56 6.69 1.46 0.39
C LEU A 56 7.60 2.58 -0.15
N THR A 57 8.42 3.14 0.73
CA THR A 57 9.47 4.11 0.39
C THR A 57 10.85 3.50 0.65
N PRO A 58 11.75 3.40 -0.35
CA PRO A 58 13.09 2.90 -0.15
C PRO A 58 13.97 3.94 0.58
N LEU A 59 14.63 3.52 1.66
CA LEU A 59 15.60 4.32 2.41
C LEU A 59 17.06 4.04 1.99
N GLY A 60 17.28 3.03 1.14
CA GLY A 60 18.59 2.59 0.67
C GLY A 60 19.07 1.31 1.35
N ASN A 61 20.07 0.64 0.76
CA ASN A 61 20.68 -0.59 1.30
C ASN A 61 19.68 -1.73 1.65
N GLY A 62 18.56 -1.81 0.92
CA GLY A 62 17.52 -2.81 1.16
C GLY A 62 16.64 -2.52 2.38
N VAL A 63 16.61 -1.27 2.84
CA VAL A 63 15.71 -0.79 3.89
C VAL A 63 14.53 -0.06 3.25
N TYR A 64 13.34 -0.34 3.75
CA TYR A 64 12.07 0.25 3.32
C TYR A 64 11.30 0.76 4.54
N THR A 65 10.55 1.84 4.37
CA THR A 65 9.52 2.29 5.32
C THR A 65 8.17 2.31 4.61
N ILE A 66 7.08 2.25 5.37
CA ILE A 66 5.74 2.35 4.81
C ILE A 66 5.45 3.79 4.36
N SER A 67 4.70 3.95 3.28
CA SER A 67 4.26 5.28 2.82
C SER A 67 2.85 5.58 3.33
N ASP A 68 2.41 6.84 3.22
CA ASP A 68 1.02 7.23 3.49
C ASP A 68 0.00 6.39 2.69
N ARG A 69 0.34 6.00 1.46
CA ARG A 69 -0.51 5.13 0.63
C ARG A 69 -0.52 3.69 1.13
N GLY A 70 0.62 3.20 1.62
CA GLY A 70 0.74 1.89 2.26
C GLY A 70 -0.10 1.80 3.53
N GLU A 71 -0.03 2.83 4.37
CA GLU A 71 -0.89 2.99 5.56
C GLU A 71 -2.37 2.98 5.17
N ALA A 72 -2.77 3.87 4.26
CA ALA A 72 -4.16 3.96 3.80
C ALA A 72 -4.64 2.65 3.15
N TYR A 73 -3.78 1.92 2.44
CA TYR A 73 -4.12 0.60 1.91
C TYR A 73 -4.42 -0.39 3.03
N LEU A 74 -3.59 -0.44 4.08
CA LEU A 74 -3.80 -1.31 5.23
C LEU A 74 -5.06 -0.94 6.01
N ASP A 75 -5.41 0.34 6.05
CA ASP A 75 -6.60 0.91 6.68
C ASP A 75 -7.86 0.86 5.80
N GLU A 76 -7.78 0.23 4.62
CA GLU A 76 -8.88 0.06 3.67
C GLU A 76 -9.38 1.38 3.05
N GLU A 77 -8.52 2.40 3.01
CA GLU A 77 -8.76 3.74 2.46
C GLU A 77 -8.06 3.97 1.10
N TYR A 78 -7.43 2.93 0.53
CA TYR A 78 -6.73 3.01 -0.76
C TYR A 78 -6.92 1.76 -1.61
N ASP A 79 -7.16 1.96 -2.91
CA ASP A 79 -7.23 0.92 -3.93
C ASP A 79 -5.89 0.76 -4.62
N ALA A 80 -5.24 -0.39 -4.40
CA ALA A 80 -3.93 -0.70 -4.95
C ALA A 80 -3.95 -1.13 -6.43
N GLU A 81 -5.09 -1.51 -6.99
CA GLU A 81 -5.23 -1.78 -8.43
C GLU A 81 -5.34 -0.47 -9.21
N ASN A 82 -6.23 0.40 -8.76
CA ASN A 82 -6.54 1.65 -9.46
C ASN A 82 -5.64 2.81 -9.02
N GLU A 83 -4.84 2.61 -7.96
CA GLU A 83 -3.92 3.59 -7.37
C GLU A 83 -4.61 4.88 -6.93
N VAL A 84 -5.77 4.75 -6.28
CA VAL A 84 -6.61 5.88 -5.83
C VAL A 84 -6.99 5.73 -4.36
N TYR A 85 -7.04 6.86 -3.65
CA TYR A 85 -7.67 6.91 -2.33
C TYR A 85 -9.17 6.69 -2.47
N LEU A 86 -9.70 5.82 -1.62
CA LEU A 86 -11.12 5.61 -1.47
C LEU A 86 -11.63 6.78 -0.63
N ASN A 87 -12.31 7.74 -1.26
CA ASN A 87 -13.00 8.77 -0.51
C ASN A 87 -13.95 8.08 0.47
N GLY A 88 -13.63 8.15 1.77
CA GLY A 88 -14.47 7.60 2.81
C GLY A 88 -15.88 8.14 2.61
N ASN A 89 -16.84 7.27 2.36
CA ASN A 89 -18.24 7.67 2.24
C ASN A 89 -18.72 8.16 3.62
N GLY A 90 -18.53 9.46 3.83
CA GLY A 90 -19.05 10.26 4.94
C GLY A 90 -19.29 11.72 4.56
N ALA A 91 -19.18 12.09 3.28
CA ALA A 91 -19.62 13.40 2.80
C ALA A 91 -20.49 13.23 1.56
N ASN A 92 -21.79 13.41 1.77
CA ASN A 92 -22.77 13.63 0.73
C ASN A 92 -22.34 14.81 -0.14
N ASN A 93 -21.62 14.55 -1.24
CA ASN A 93 -21.63 15.48 -2.36
C ASN A 93 -22.94 15.24 -3.13
N GLY A 94 -24.00 15.85 -2.59
CA GLY A 94 -25.27 16.02 -3.28
C GLY A 94 -25.06 16.63 -4.66
N PRO A 95 -26.04 16.53 -5.56
CA PRO A 95 -25.87 17.02 -6.93
C PRO A 95 -25.55 18.51 -6.89
N THR A 96 -24.37 18.89 -7.38
CA THR A 96 -24.11 20.29 -7.75
C THR A 96 -25.06 20.63 -8.88
N ALA A 97 -26.17 21.28 -8.52
CA ALA A 97 -27.02 21.97 -9.46
C ALA A 97 -26.25 23.20 -9.96
N SER A 98 -25.47 23.05 -11.02
CA SER A 98 -25.08 24.19 -11.86
C SER A 98 -26.29 24.57 -12.72
N GLN A 99 -27.18 25.37 -12.12
CA GLN A 99 -27.94 26.36 -12.88
C GLN A 99 -27.01 27.51 -13.29
N THR A 100 -27.42 28.24 -14.32
CA THR A 100 -26.87 29.50 -14.90
C THR A 100 -26.06 29.24 -16.18
N SER A 101 -26.36 29.79 -17.35
CA SER A 101 -27.50 30.56 -17.89
C SER A 101 -27.34 30.60 -19.41
N GLU A 102 -28.46 30.73 -20.10
CA GLU A 102 -28.55 31.16 -21.50
C GLU A 102 -27.72 32.44 -21.78
N SER A 103 -27.09 32.47 -22.96
CA SER A 103 -26.98 33.65 -23.83
C SER A 103 -26.69 33.19 -25.25
#